data_AF-A0A2W7MHU0-F1
#
_entry.id   AF-A0A2W7MHU0-F1
#
_cell.length_a   1.000
_cell.length_b   1.000
_cell.length_c   1.000
_cell.angle_alpha   90.00
_cell.angle_beta   90.00
_cell.angle_gamma   90.00
#
_symmetry.space_group_name_H-M   'P 1'
#
loop_
_entity.id
_entity.type
_entity.pdbx_description
1 polymer ?
#
loop_
_entity_poly.entity_id
_entity_poly.type
_entity_poly.pdbx_seq_one_letter_code
_entity_poly.pdbx_strand_id
1 'polypeptide(L)'
;MAFEPFMQIFRGLQGKRSNVALGDIQNAQQLAFLRNLQKEVNQEDSLSIPLEKLNVVVFDIETTGFSPEKGDGIISIGATKMCGAKIQEEEVFYSLVHYGKEIPQEIVQLTGITDEQVKEAAPLSEVLINFLQFKESSTLVAHHATHERNFMQHASSKLFRTPFKHRIVDTSFLFKVIEPKIDLIKLEDLCAHNNIPIVGRHHALSDAKMTAKLWSIYLEKAEQIGCENLHDVYNRFSRI
;
A
#
# COMPACT_ATOMS: atom_id res chain seq x y z
N MET A 1 27.41 -33.34 -10.19
CA MET A 1 27.99 -32.57 -9.06
C MET A 1 26.86 -31.88 -8.33
N ALA A 2 26.85 -32.06 -7.02
CA ALA A 2 25.70 -31.91 -6.13
C ALA A 2 25.15 -30.47 -6.04
N PHE A 3 23.82 -30.38 -6.04
CA PHE A 3 23.09 -29.28 -5.40
C PHE A 3 22.29 -29.88 -4.24
N GLU A 4 22.85 -29.74 -3.05
CA GLU A 4 22.18 -29.87 -1.75
C GLU A 4 22.58 -28.61 -0.99
N PRO A 5 21.62 -27.73 -0.65
CA PRO A 5 21.20 -27.74 0.75
C PRO A 5 19.70 -27.45 0.87
N PHE A 6 18.88 -28.50 0.77
CA PHE A 6 17.45 -28.40 1.10
C PHE A 6 17.05 -29.30 2.29
N MET A 7 17.99 -30.08 2.85
CA MET A 7 17.69 -31.07 3.90
C MET A 7 18.30 -30.82 5.29
N GLN A 8 18.87 -29.64 5.58
CA GLN A 8 19.38 -29.34 6.93
C GLN A 8 18.41 -28.60 7.87
N ILE A 9 17.21 -28.22 7.43
CA ILE A 9 16.24 -27.55 8.30
C ILE A 9 15.32 -28.55 9.04
N PHE A 10 15.26 -29.83 8.61
CA PHE A 10 14.28 -30.80 9.14
C PHE A 10 14.82 -31.89 10.09
N ARG A 11 16.10 -31.88 10.47
CA ARG A 11 16.65 -32.80 11.50
C ARG A 11 16.95 -32.06 12.79
N GLY A 12 15.89 -31.66 13.49
CA GLY A 12 15.97 -31.15 14.86
C GLY A 12 14.72 -31.41 15.72
N LEU A 13 13.60 -31.85 15.13
CA LEU A 13 12.33 -32.02 15.82
C LEU A 13 11.85 -33.47 15.80
N GLN A 14 12.68 -34.38 16.31
CA GLN A 14 12.20 -35.66 16.83
C GLN A 14 12.65 -35.79 18.27
N GLY A 15 11.82 -35.29 19.18
CA GLY A 15 12.06 -35.49 20.61
C GLY A 15 11.33 -34.52 21.52
N LYS A 16 9.99 -34.54 21.52
CA LYS A 16 9.11 -34.51 22.70
C LYS A 16 7.71 -34.02 22.32
N ARG A 17 6.71 -34.79 22.75
CA ARG A 17 5.29 -34.40 22.78
C ARG A 17 5.13 -33.14 23.64
N SER A 18 4.51 -32.10 23.12
CA SER A 18 3.85 -31.06 23.90
C SER A 18 2.94 -30.20 23.01
N ASN A 19 1.66 -30.13 23.38
CA ASN A 19 0.63 -29.15 23.03
C ASN A 19 0.80 -28.34 21.72
N VAL A 20 -0.01 -28.68 20.73
CA VAL A 20 -0.35 -27.78 19.61
C VAL A 20 -1.10 -26.58 20.19
N ALA A 21 -0.37 -25.51 20.51
CA ALA A 21 -0.90 -24.24 20.97
C ALA A 21 -0.88 -23.24 19.81
N LEU A 22 -1.82 -22.29 19.80
CA LEU A 22 -2.17 -21.31 18.76
C LEU A 22 -1.03 -20.70 17.90
N GLY A 23 0.23 -20.70 18.35
CA GLY A 23 1.38 -20.17 17.61
C GLY A 23 1.78 -20.93 16.34
N ASP A 24 1.51 -22.24 16.24
CA ASP A 24 1.83 -23.02 15.03
C ASP A 24 0.86 -22.74 13.87
N ILE A 25 -0.39 -22.38 14.18
CA ILE A 25 -1.43 -22.06 13.18
C ILE A 25 -1.18 -20.67 12.57
N GLN A 26 -0.76 -19.69 13.37
CA GLN A 26 -0.33 -18.37 12.89
C GLN A 26 0.88 -18.48 11.94
N ASN A 27 1.86 -19.32 12.27
CA ASN A 27 3.02 -19.56 11.40
C ASN A 27 2.62 -20.20 10.06
N ALA A 28 1.70 -21.18 10.06
CA ALA A 28 1.27 -21.83 8.83
C ALA A 28 0.48 -20.88 7.90
N GLN A 29 -0.41 -20.07 8.46
CA GLN A 29 -1.16 -19.05 7.71
C GLN A 29 -0.24 -17.95 7.17
N GLN A 30 0.68 -17.45 7.99
CA GLN A 30 1.70 -16.49 7.55
C GLN A 30 2.60 -17.08 6.45
N LEU A 31 3.05 -18.32 6.58
CA LEU A 31 3.86 -18.98 5.56
C LEU A 31 3.07 -19.24 4.26
N ALA A 32 1.79 -19.63 4.35
CA ALA A 32 0.92 -19.80 3.18
C ALA A 32 0.68 -18.46 2.47
N PHE A 33 0.42 -17.41 3.24
CA PHE A 33 0.28 -16.06 2.75
C PHE A 33 1.57 -15.56 2.07
N LEU A 34 2.74 -15.73 2.71
CA LEU A 34 4.03 -15.37 2.11
C LEU A 34 4.30 -16.13 0.80
N ARG A 35 3.93 -17.41 0.72
CA ARG A 35 4.01 -18.19 -0.52
C ARG A 35 3.07 -17.65 -1.61
N ASN A 36 1.86 -17.22 -1.24
CA ASN A 36 0.91 -16.64 -2.19
C ASN A 36 1.39 -15.26 -2.68
N LEU A 37 1.88 -14.38 -1.80
CA LEU A 37 2.48 -13.11 -2.19
C LEU A 37 3.64 -13.30 -3.17
N GLN A 38 4.51 -14.28 -2.92
CA GLN A 38 5.62 -14.60 -3.83
C GLN A 38 5.15 -15.08 -5.20
N LYS A 39 3.96 -15.70 -5.28
CA LYS A 39 3.37 -16.21 -6.53
C LYS A 39 2.66 -15.11 -7.32
N GLU A 40 1.98 -14.18 -6.64
CA GLU A 40 1.32 -13.02 -7.28
C GLU A 40 2.31 -12.04 -7.90
N VAL A 41 3.50 -11.88 -7.32
CA VAL A 41 4.59 -11.07 -7.91
C VAL A 41 5.02 -11.59 -9.29
N ASN A 42 4.68 -12.84 -9.64
CA ASN A 42 5.04 -13.48 -10.90
C ASN A 42 3.91 -13.51 -11.96
N GLN A 43 2.75 -12.89 -11.74
CA GLN A 43 1.65 -12.94 -12.71
C GLN A 43 1.18 -11.54 -13.13
N GLU A 44 1.21 -11.34 -14.46
CA GLU A 44 0.76 -10.18 -15.25
C GLU A 44 1.54 -8.87 -15.06
N ASP A 45 2.18 -8.41 -16.14
CA ASP A 45 2.76 -7.07 -16.17
C ASP A 45 1.63 -6.05 -16.22
N SER A 46 1.24 -5.55 -15.03
CA SER A 46 0.31 -4.42 -14.83
C SER A 46 0.55 -3.25 -15.78
N LEU A 47 1.76 -3.08 -16.32
CA LEU A 47 2.08 -2.02 -17.26
C LEU A 47 1.40 -2.16 -18.62
N SER A 48 1.02 -3.38 -19.00
CA SER A 48 0.43 -3.71 -20.30
C SER A 48 -1.09 -3.85 -20.28
N ILE A 49 -1.70 -3.87 -19.09
CA ILE A 49 -3.15 -3.99 -18.93
C ILE A 49 -3.80 -2.69 -19.43
N PRO A 50 -4.87 -2.76 -20.26
CA PRO A 50 -5.63 -1.57 -20.66
C PRO A 50 -6.08 -0.75 -19.45
N LEU A 51 -5.93 0.57 -19.48
CA LEU A 51 -6.25 1.45 -18.34
C LEU A 51 -7.68 1.22 -17.83
N GLU A 52 -8.66 1.11 -18.73
CA GLU A 52 -10.06 0.80 -18.43
C GLU A 52 -10.30 -0.52 -17.63
N LYS A 53 -9.38 -1.48 -17.72
CA LYS A 53 -9.47 -2.81 -17.08
C LYS A 53 -8.48 -2.97 -15.93
N LEU A 54 -7.68 -1.95 -15.65
CA LEU A 54 -6.64 -2.03 -14.63
C LEU A 54 -7.26 -2.02 -13.24
N ASN A 55 -7.20 -3.15 -12.55
CA ASN A 55 -7.58 -3.22 -11.14
C ASN A 55 -6.48 -2.59 -10.27
N VAL A 56 -6.87 -1.57 -9.52
CA VAL A 56 -5.98 -0.89 -8.58
C VAL A 56 -6.57 -0.79 -7.19
N VAL A 57 -5.69 -0.70 -6.21
CA VAL A 57 -6.02 -0.37 -4.83
C VAL A 57 -5.30 0.93 -4.50
N VAL A 58 -6.07 2.00 -4.39
CA VAL A 58 -5.57 3.30 -3.97
C VAL A 58 -5.50 3.29 -2.45
N PHE A 59 -4.35 3.60 -1.89
CA PHE A 59 -4.15 3.57 -0.45
C PHE A 59 -3.29 4.72 0.05
N ASP A 60 -3.40 4.97 1.35
CA ASP A 60 -2.66 5.97 2.10
C ASP A 60 -2.35 5.41 3.49
N ILE A 61 -1.33 5.95 4.16
CA ILE A 61 -0.93 5.57 5.51
C ILE A 61 -0.76 6.80 6.39
N GLU A 62 -1.23 6.72 7.62
CA GLU A 62 -0.82 7.68 8.65
C GLU A 62 0.36 7.10 9.44
N THR A 63 1.32 7.94 9.76
CA THR A 63 2.58 7.54 10.40
C THR A 63 2.96 8.50 11.53
N THR A 64 3.82 8.05 12.44
CA THR A 64 4.34 8.89 13.53
C THR A 64 5.46 9.85 13.11
N GLY A 65 5.83 9.85 11.82
CA GLY A 65 6.97 10.58 11.27
C GLY A 65 7.36 10.05 9.89
N PHE A 66 8.53 10.41 9.37
CA PHE A 66 8.91 10.12 7.97
C PHE A 66 9.98 9.02 7.81
N SER A 67 10.55 8.54 8.92
CA SER A 67 11.75 7.70 8.94
C SER A 67 11.49 6.35 9.63
N PRO A 68 10.99 5.33 8.91
CA PRO A 68 10.74 4.01 9.50
C PRO A 68 12.02 3.36 10.03
N GLU A 69 13.17 3.63 9.41
CA GLU A 69 14.49 3.17 9.88
C GLU A 69 14.92 3.78 11.22
N LYS A 70 14.38 4.96 11.58
CA LYS A 70 14.63 5.62 12.88
C LYS A 70 13.58 5.29 13.93
N GLY A 71 12.60 4.45 13.57
CA GLY A 71 11.60 3.93 14.50
C GLY A 71 10.24 4.62 14.44
N ASP A 72 9.99 5.44 13.41
CA ASP A 72 8.63 5.88 13.08
C ASP A 72 7.79 4.67 12.64
N GLY A 73 6.50 4.68 13.02
CA GLY A 73 5.58 3.57 12.76
C GLY A 73 4.38 3.99 11.93
N ILE A 74 3.78 3.01 11.25
CA ILE A 74 2.45 3.13 10.67
C ILE A 74 1.44 3.05 11.82
N ILE A 75 0.51 4.00 11.87
CA ILE A 75 -0.57 4.07 12.87
C ILE A 75 -1.96 3.90 12.26
N SER A 76 -2.11 4.08 10.95
CA SER A 76 -3.30 3.61 10.22
C SER A 76 -3.01 3.31 8.75
N ILE A 77 -3.84 2.48 8.14
CA ILE A 77 -3.84 2.20 6.70
C ILE A 77 -5.27 2.34 6.21
N GLY A 78 -5.46 3.08 5.12
CA GLY A 78 -6.75 3.25 4.46
C GLY A 78 -6.63 2.99 2.97
N ALA A 79 -7.62 2.33 2.38
CA ALA A 79 -7.59 2.00 0.96
C ALA A 79 -8.98 1.83 0.35
N THR A 80 -9.06 1.98 -0.97
CA THR A 80 -10.26 1.74 -1.77
C THR A 80 -9.89 1.03 -3.07
N LYS A 81 -10.69 0.06 -3.49
CA LYS A 81 -10.51 -0.60 -4.78
C LYS A 81 -11.09 0.23 -5.92
N MET A 82 -10.47 0.09 -7.10
CA MET A 82 -10.94 0.68 -8.35
C MET A 82 -10.69 -0.28 -9.51
N CYS A 83 -11.49 -0.14 -10.57
CA CYS A 83 -11.24 -0.75 -11.87
C CYS A 83 -11.18 0.37 -12.91
N GLY A 84 -9.99 0.60 -13.48
CA GLY A 84 -9.68 1.77 -14.29
C GLY A 84 -9.97 3.07 -13.53
N ALA A 85 -10.80 3.92 -14.12
CA ALA A 85 -11.24 5.18 -13.52
C ALA A 85 -12.42 5.02 -12.55
N LYS A 86 -13.03 3.85 -12.44
CA LYS A 86 -14.23 3.63 -11.63
C LYS A 86 -13.89 3.23 -10.18
N ILE A 87 -14.36 4.02 -9.23
CA ILE A 87 -14.25 3.74 -7.79
C ILE A 87 -15.25 2.65 -7.38
N GLN A 88 -14.80 1.64 -6.63
CA GLN A 88 -15.66 0.65 -5.99
C GLN A 88 -15.97 1.13 -4.56
N GLU A 89 -16.98 2.01 -4.42
CA GLU A 89 -17.25 2.78 -3.18
C GLU A 89 -17.44 1.92 -1.91
N GLU A 90 -17.93 0.69 -2.07
CA GLU A 90 -18.18 -0.26 -0.98
C GLU A 90 -16.96 -1.15 -0.67
N GLU A 91 -16.00 -1.25 -1.59
CA GLU A 91 -14.79 -2.06 -1.43
C GLU A 91 -13.67 -1.21 -0.85
N VAL A 92 -13.73 -1.02 0.47
CA VAL A 92 -12.79 -0.23 1.26
C VAL A 92 -12.09 -1.05 2.33
N PHE A 93 -10.88 -0.64 2.67
CA PHE A 93 -10.12 -1.14 3.81
C PHE A 93 -9.75 0.02 4.71
N TYR A 94 -9.92 -0.14 6.02
CA TYR A 94 -9.38 0.77 7.01
C TYR A 94 -9.01 0.01 8.26
N SER A 95 -7.83 0.31 8.82
CA SER A 95 -7.41 -0.22 10.10
C SER A 95 -6.48 0.77 10.79
N LEU A 96 -6.72 0.98 12.08
CA LEU A 96 -5.68 1.46 12.99
C LEU A 96 -4.62 0.36 13.17
N VAL A 97 -3.42 0.77 13.56
CA VAL A 97 -2.28 -0.12 13.76
C VAL A 97 -1.71 0.11 15.16
N HIS A 98 -1.43 -0.99 15.86
CA HIS A 98 -0.75 -0.91 17.14
C HIS A 98 0.61 -0.25 17.05
N TYR A 99 0.81 0.77 17.88
CA TYR A 99 2.09 1.44 18.06
C TYR A 99 2.51 1.40 19.52
N GLY A 100 3.69 0.81 19.77
CA GLY A 100 4.18 0.52 21.12
C GLY A 100 4.94 1.66 21.80
N LYS A 101 4.90 2.87 21.24
CA LYS A 101 5.52 4.08 21.80
C LYS A 101 4.49 5.21 21.80
N GLU A 102 4.82 6.31 22.47
CA GLU A 102 4.00 7.52 22.44
C GLU A 102 4.02 8.15 21.03
N ILE A 103 2.85 8.54 20.53
CA ILE A 103 2.71 9.28 19.28
C ILE A 103 3.07 10.76 19.55
N PRO A 104 3.91 11.40 18.73
CA PRO A 104 4.19 12.83 18.88
C PRO A 104 2.91 13.67 18.86
N GLN A 105 2.81 14.64 19.77
CA GLN A 105 1.59 15.47 19.94
C GLN A 105 1.17 16.19 18.65
N GLU A 106 2.14 16.62 17.83
CA GLU A 106 1.88 17.19 16.51
C GLU A 106 1.18 16.22 15.55
N ILE A 107 1.48 14.92 15.61
CA ILE A 107 0.82 13.88 14.81
C ILE A 107 -0.57 13.59 15.35
N VAL A 108 -0.75 13.57 16.66
CA VAL A 108 -2.08 13.44 17.29
C VAL A 108 -2.97 14.61 16.87
N GLN A 109 -2.45 15.85 16.88
CA GLN A 109 -3.18 17.03 16.43
C GLN A 109 -3.51 17.00 14.94
N LEU A 110 -2.59 16.46 14.13
CA LEU A 110 -2.74 16.38 12.69
C LEU A 110 -3.79 15.34 12.27
N THR A 111 -3.69 14.13 12.83
CA THR A 111 -4.45 12.95 12.39
C THR A 111 -5.67 12.66 13.26
N GLY A 112 -5.69 13.17 14.50
CA GLY A 112 -6.69 12.82 15.51
C GLY A 112 -6.51 11.41 16.11
N ILE A 113 -5.49 10.65 15.69
CA ILE A 113 -5.23 9.30 16.21
C ILE A 113 -4.49 9.41 17.55
N THR A 114 -5.08 8.86 18.61
CA THR A 114 -4.51 8.92 19.97
C THR A 114 -3.78 7.63 20.36
N ASP A 115 -2.92 7.73 21.38
CA ASP A 115 -2.22 6.59 21.97
C ASP A 115 -3.18 5.49 22.46
N GLU A 116 -4.33 5.87 23.04
CA GLU A 116 -5.35 4.92 23.49
C GLU A 116 -5.95 4.12 22.33
N GLN A 117 -6.19 4.77 21.19
CA GLN A 117 -6.76 4.12 20.01
C GLN A 117 -5.78 3.11 19.40
N VAL A 118 -4.51 3.47 19.27
CA VAL A 118 -3.50 2.55 18.72
C VAL A 118 -3.11 1.46 19.71
N LYS A 119 -3.17 1.70 21.02
CA LYS A 119 -2.81 0.69 22.02
C LYS A 119 -3.66 -0.57 21.90
N GLU A 120 -4.96 -0.41 21.64
CA GLU A 120 -5.93 -1.50 21.48
C GLU A 120 -6.06 -2.01 20.04
N ALA A 121 -5.39 -1.37 19.08
CA ALA A 121 -5.43 -1.78 17.67
C ALA A 121 -4.68 -3.09 17.42
N ALA A 122 -4.94 -3.70 16.26
CA ALA A 122 -4.26 -4.92 15.84
C ALA A 122 -2.76 -4.67 15.55
N PRO A 123 -1.87 -5.66 15.77
CA PRO A 123 -0.45 -5.52 15.45
C PRO A 123 -0.23 -5.33 13.95
N LEU A 124 0.79 -4.55 13.59
CA LEU A 124 1.11 -4.24 12.18
C LEU A 124 1.22 -5.49 11.29
N SER A 125 1.73 -6.61 11.82
CA SER A 125 1.81 -7.87 11.08
C SER A 125 0.45 -8.38 10.62
N GLU A 126 -0.57 -8.28 11.47
CA GLU A 126 -1.93 -8.72 11.15
C GLU A 126 -2.59 -7.75 10.16
N VAL A 127 -2.48 -6.45 10.43
CA VAL A 127 -3.04 -5.41 9.56
C VAL A 127 -2.44 -5.49 8.15
N LEU A 128 -1.13 -5.70 8.03
CA LEU A 128 -0.49 -5.87 6.72
C LEU A 128 -0.94 -7.13 5.98
N ILE A 129 -1.13 -8.25 6.68
CA ILE A 129 -1.67 -9.47 6.06
C ILE A 129 -3.08 -9.19 5.53
N ASN A 130 -3.93 -8.57 6.34
CA ASN A 130 -5.30 -8.25 5.96
C ASN A 130 -5.36 -7.25 4.80
N PHE A 131 -4.50 -6.21 4.81
CA PHE A 131 -4.40 -5.23 3.73
C PHE A 131 -3.94 -5.87 2.42
N LEU A 132 -2.94 -6.75 2.46
CA LEU A 132 -2.44 -7.42 1.28
C LEU A 132 -3.41 -8.50 0.76
N GLN A 133 -4.18 -9.14 1.65
CA GLN A 133 -5.31 -9.98 1.24
C GLN A 133 -6.42 -9.16 0.57
N PHE A 134 -6.74 -7.98 1.11
CA PHE A 134 -7.68 -7.06 0.49
C PHE A 134 -7.19 -6.57 -0.87
N LYS A 135 -5.89 -6.31 -1.03
CA LYS A 135 -5.28 -5.90 -2.29
C LYS A 135 -5.44 -6.96 -3.38
N GLU A 136 -5.31 -8.24 -3.01
CA GLU A 136 -5.22 -9.37 -3.95
C GLU A 136 -4.13 -9.10 -5.01
N SER A 137 -4.39 -9.39 -6.29
CA SER A 137 -3.48 -9.12 -7.41
C SER A 137 -3.47 -7.66 -7.87
N SER A 138 -4.31 -6.77 -7.33
CA SER A 138 -4.46 -5.39 -7.80
C SER A 138 -3.17 -4.57 -7.69
N THR A 139 -2.95 -3.62 -8.60
CA THR A 139 -1.80 -2.72 -8.52
C THR A 139 -2.01 -1.68 -7.42
N LEU A 140 -1.01 -1.38 -6.61
CA LEU A 140 -1.14 -0.33 -5.59
C LEU A 140 -0.95 1.05 -6.21
N VAL A 141 -1.73 2.02 -5.76
CA VAL A 141 -1.64 3.43 -6.15
C VAL A 141 -1.58 4.28 -4.89
N ALA A 142 -0.68 5.26 -4.84
CA ALA A 142 -0.57 6.22 -3.74
C ALA A 142 -0.20 7.61 -4.28
N HIS A 143 -0.39 8.64 -3.46
CA HIS A 143 0.04 10.00 -3.78
C HIS A 143 1.36 10.30 -3.06
N HIS A 144 2.44 10.57 -3.81
CA HIS A 144 3.82 10.60 -3.27
C HIS A 144 4.27 9.26 -2.70
N ALA A 145 4.13 8.22 -3.52
CA ALA A 145 4.34 6.81 -3.22
C ALA A 145 5.69 6.45 -2.56
N THR A 146 6.66 7.36 -2.54
CA THR A 146 7.93 7.17 -1.84
C THR A 146 7.73 6.99 -0.34
N HIS A 147 6.80 7.74 0.28
CA HIS A 147 6.53 7.62 1.71
C HIS A 147 6.00 6.21 2.02
N GLU A 148 4.92 5.79 1.35
CA GLU A 148 4.29 4.48 1.54
C GLU A 148 5.29 3.37 1.22
N ARG A 149 6.05 3.49 0.12
CA ARG A 149 7.05 2.49 -0.27
C ARG A 149 8.09 2.26 0.81
N ASN A 150 8.62 3.33 1.40
CA ASN A 150 9.64 3.21 2.45
C ASN A 150 9.10 2.48 3.69
N PHE A 151 7.90 2.85 4.14
CA PHE A 151 7.24 2.21 5.28
C PHE A 151 6.89 0.75 4.99
N MET A 152 6.30 0.45 3.82
CA MET A 152 5.91 -0.91 3.44
C MET A 152 7.12 -1.84 3.25
N GLN A 153 8.22 -1.33 2.67
CA GLN A 153 9.49 -2.05 2.56
C GLN A 153 10.10 -2.34 3.93
N HIS A 154 10.16 -1.34 4.81
CA HIS A 154 10.69 -1.52 6.16
C HIS A 154 9.86 -2.55 6.95
N ALA A 155 8.54 -2.41 6.93
CA ALA A 155 7.65 -3.32 7.63
C ALA A 155 7.74 -4.76 7.10
N SER A 156 7.77 -4.95 5.78
CA SER A 156 7.91 -6.28 5.17
C SER A 156 9.24 -6.94 5.53
N SER A 157 10.34 -6.18 5.47
CA SER A 157 11.66 -6.68 5.85
C SER A 157 11.69 -7.08 7.34
N LYS A 158 11.18 -6.21 8.22
CA LYS A 158 11.22 -6.41 9.67
C LYS A 158 10.31 -7.56 10.16
N LEU A 159 9.09 -7.64 9.64
CA LEU A 159 8.08 -8.58 10.13
C LEU A 159 8.15 -9.94 9.43
N PHE A 160 8.43 -9.93 8.12
CA PHE A 160 8.30 -11.12 7.28
C PHE A 160 9.63 -11.58 6.68
N ARG A 161 10.73 -10.84 6.90
CA ARG A 161 12.05 -11.12 6.33
C ARG A 161 12.03 -11.31 4.81
N THR A 162 11.14 -10.57 4.14
CA THR A 162 10.98 -10.59 2.68
C THR A 162 10.98 -9.16 2.15
N PRO A 163 11.56 -8.92 0.96
CA PRO A 163 11.40 -7.63 0.31
C PRO A 163 9.93 -7.38 -0.06
N PHE A 164 9.49 -6.13 0.08
CA PHE A 164 8.21 -5.68 -0.48
C PHE A 164 8.36 -5.53 -1.99
N LYS A 165 7.80 -6.48 -2.75
CA LYS A 165 7.94 -6.55 -4.22
C LYS A 165 6.72 -5.98 -4.97
N HIS A 166 5.72 -5.48 -4.27
CA HIS A 166 4.51 -4.95 -4.91
C HIS A 166 4.81 -3.58 -5.53
N ARG A 167 4.35 -3.39 -6.77
CA ARG A 167 4.42 -2.10 -7.45
C ARG A 167 3.46 -1.12 -6.78
N ILE A 168 3.98 0.07 -6.46
CA ILE A 168 3.18 1.23 -6.09
C ILE A 168 3.36 2.29 -7.17
N VAL A 169 2.26 2.60 -7.84
CA VAL A 169 2.12 3.64 -8.86
C VAL A 169 1.88 4.98 -8.15
N ASP A 170 2.68 5.98 -8.47
CA ASP A 170 2.56 7.32 -7.91
C ASP A 170 1.61 8.18 -8.76
N THR A 171 0.55 8.73 -8.17
CA THR A 171 -0.38 9.59 -8.92
C THR A 171 0.27 10.86 -9.47
N SER A 172 1.40 11.31 -8.90
CA SER A 172 2.11 12.53 -9.33
C SER A 172 2.65 12.46 -10.76
N PHE A 173 3.11 11.30 -11.25
CA PHE A 173 3.58 11.22 -12.65
C PHE A 173 2.42 11.32 -13.63
N LEU A 174 1.26 10.76 -13.29
CA LEU A 174 0.06 10.82 -14.13
C LEU A 174 -0.38 12.27 -14.25
N PHE A 175 -0.45 12.98 -13.12
CA PHE A 175 -0.68 14.43 -13.11
C PHE A 175 0.32 15.19 -14.00
N LYS A 176 1.62 14.92 -13.84
CA LYS A 176 2.67 15.63 -14.58
C LYS A 176 2.64 15.38 -16.09
N VAL A 177 2.23 14.18 -16.52
CA VAL A 177 2.01 13.86 -17.95
C VAL A 177 0.85 14.67 -18.51
N ILE A 178 -0.24 14.81 -17.75
CA ILE A 178 -1.46 15.47 -18.22
C ILE A 178 -1.36 17.00 -18.14
N GLU A 179 -0.78 17.53 -17.06
CA GLU A 179 -0.70 18.96 -16.78
C GLU A 179 0.75 19.41 -16.51
N PRO A 180 1.68 19.27 -17.48
CA PRO A 180 3.12 19.43 -17.27
C PRO A 180 3.54 20.83 -16.79
N LYS A 181 2.72 21.85 -17.09
CA LYS A 181 2.97 23.26 -16.71
C LYS A 181 2.51 23.60 -15.29
N ILE A 182 1.75 22.73 -14.65
CA ILE A 182 1.25 22.96 -13.30
C ILE A 182 2.22 22.28 -12.32
N ASP A 183 2.62 23.03 -11.29
CA ASP A 183 3.56 22.57 -10.27
C ASP A 183 2.86 22.48 -8.91
N LEU A 184 1.83 21.62 -8.86
CA LEU A 184 1.15 21.27 -7.63
C LEU A 184 1.68 19.93 -7.13
N ILE A 185 2.05 19.92 -5.85
CA ILE A 185 2.62 18.75 -5.20
C ILE A 185 1.61 18.18 -4.22
N LYS A 186 1.02 18.99 -3.34
CA LYS A 186 0.20 18.46 -2.26
C LYS A 186 -1.14 17.93 -2.76
N LEU A 187 -1.63 16.90 -2.06
CA LEU A 187 -2.94 16.29 -2.32
C LEU A 187 -4.07 17.33 -2.23
N GLU A 188 -4.04 18.21 -1.22
CA GLU A 188 -5.02 19.29 -1.04
C GLU A 188 -5.06 20.27 -2.22
N ASP A 189 -3.89 20.66 -2.73
CA ASP A 189 -3.79 21.59 -3.85
C ASP A 189 -4.34 20.96 -5.13
N LEU A 190 -4.00 19.69 -5.37
CA LEU A 190 -4.51 18.94 -6.52
C LEU A 190 -6.01 18.69 -6.41
N CYS A 191 -6.52 18.39 -5.22
CA CYS A 191 -7.95 18.26 -5.00
C CYS A 191 -8.67 19.58 -5.29
N ALA A 192 -8.17 20.70 -4.76
CA ALA A 192 -8.73 22.03 -5.01
C ALA A 192 -8.72 22.37 -6.51
N HIS A 193 -7.60 22.12 -7.20
CA HIS A 193 -7.46 22.34 -8.64
C HIS A 193 -8.46 21.53 -9.48
N ASN A 194 -8.79 20.31 -9.06
CA ASN A 194 -9.76 19.46 -9.75
C ASN A 194 -11.19 19.57 -9.19
N ASN A 195 -11.48 20.56 -8.33
CA ASN A 195 -12.78 20.73 -7.68
C ASN A 195 -13.26 19.50 -6.88
N ILE A 196 -12.32 18.75 -6.31
CA ILE A 196 -12.61 17.63 -5.40
C ILE A 196 -12.75 18.21 -3.97
N PRO A 197 -13.90 17.99 -3.30
CA PRO A 197 -14.08 18.42 -1.93
C PRO A 197 -13.06 17.76 -1.00
N ILE A 198 -12.37 18.59 -0.22
CA ILE A 198 -11.44 18.15 0.80
C ILE A 198 -12.23 17.77 2.06
N VAL A 199 -12.30 16.47 2.36
CA VAL A 199 -13.08 15.94 3.49
C VAL A 199 -12.22 15.00 4.30
N GLY A 200 -12.07 15.28 5.60
CA GLY A 200 -11.37 14.41 6.54
C GLY A 200 -9.91 14.19 6.20
N ARG A 201 -9.15 15.26 5.89
CA ARG A 201 -7.70 15.17 5.66
C ARG A 201 -6.98 14.59 6.88
N HIS A 202 -5.85 13.93 6.62
CA HIS A 202 -5.05 13.25 7.64
C HIS A 202 -5.80 12.09 8.31
N HIS A 203 -6.67 11.46 7.52
CA HIS A 203 -7.28 10.19 7.83
C HIS A 203 -7.07 9.28 6.61
N ALA A 204 -6.29 8.21 6.80
CA ALA A 204 -5.82 7.39 5.69
C ALA A 204 -6.91 6.95 4.70
N LEU A 205 -8.11 6.56 5.16
CA LEU A 205 -9.18 6.16 4.22
C LEU A 205 -9.74 7.35 3.44
N SER A 206 -9.86 8.51 4.08
CA SER A 206 -10.35 9.73 3.42
C SER A 206 -9.36 10.19 2.37
N ASP A 207 -8.07 10.14 2.69
CA ASP A 207 -6.96 10.50 1.83
C ASP A 207 -6.83 9.54 0.64
N ALA A 208 -6.98 8.23 0.88
CA ALA A 208 -7.10 7.24 -0.19
C ALA A 208 -8.30 7.51 -1.11
N LYS A 209 -9.47 7.92 -0.58
CA LYS A 209 -10.65 8.26 -1.39
C LYS A 209 -10.46 9.54 -2.20
N MET A 210 -9.82 10.57 -1.65
CA MET A 210 -9.46 11.77 -2.42
C MET A 210 -8.45 11.45 -3.52
N THR A 211 -7.44 10.64 -3.21
CA THR A 211 -6.47 10.15 -4.19
C THR A 211 -7.14 9.32 -5.28
N ALA A 212 -8.15 8.51 -4.95
CA ALA A 212 -8.92 7.72 -5.91
C ALA A 212 -9.70 8.59 -6.91
N LYS A 213 -10.26 9.72 -6.44
CA LYS A 213 -10.90 10.70 -7.32
C LYS A 213 -9.90 11.38 -8.25
N LEU A 214 -8.70 11.73 -7.76
CA LEU A 214 -7.63 12.25 -8.60
C LEU A 214 -7.19 11.21 -9.64
N TRP A 215 -6.95 9.97 -9.21
CA TRP A 215 -6.61 8.86 -10.09
C TRP A 215 -7.66 8.71 -11.19
N SER A 216 -8.95 8.66 -10.85
CA SER A 216 -10.07 8.60 -11.80
C SER A 216 -9.97 9.69 -12.88
N ILE A 217 -9.92 10.97 -12.46
CA ILE A 217 -9.87 12.12 -13.38
C ILE A 217 -8.66 12.05 -14.30
N TYR A 218 -7.47 11.79 -13.74
CA TYR A 218 -6.24 11.82 -14.52
C TYR A 218 -6.04 10.58 -15.38
N LEU A 219 -6.64 9.44 -15.01
CA LEU A 219 -6.64 8.24 -15.85
C LEU A 219 -7.51 8.46 -17.08
N GLU A 220 -8.71 9.02 -16.93
CA GLU A 220 -9.58 9.38 -18.06
C GLU A 220 -8.90 10.38 -19.00
N LYS A 221 -8.23 11.40 -18.45
CA LYS A 221 -7.44 12.35 -19.25
C LYS A 221 -6.27 11.66 -19.97
N ALA A 222 -5.65 10.65 -19.37
CA ALA A 222 -4.59 9.88 -20.00
C ALA A 222 -5.10 9.05 -21.19
N GLU A 223 -6.27 8.42 -21.04
CA GLU A 223 -6.94 7.71 -22.14
C GLU A 223 -7.27 8.67 -23.29
N GLN A 224 -7.76 9.87 -23.00
CA GLN A 224 -8.09 10.89 -24.02
C GLN A 224 -6.89 11.35 -24.85
N ILE A 225 -5.67 11.35 -24.28
CA ILE A 225 -4.45 11.68 -25.03
C ILE A 225 -3.80 10.47 -25.71
N GLY A 226 -4.48 9.31 -25.68
CA GLY A 226 -4.08 8.08 -26.35
C GLY A 226 -3.05 7.25 -25.58
N CYS A 227 -3.11 7.23 -24.25
CA CYS A 227 -2.45 6.19 -23.46
C CYS A 227 -3.39 5.00 -23.33
N GLU A 228 -2.98 3.80 -23.76
CA GLU A 228 -3.81 2.60 -23.65
C GLU A 228 -3.55 1.86 -22.34
N ASN A 229 -2.34 1.96 -21.79
CA ASN A 229 -1.90 1.26 -20.59
C ASN A 229 -0.87 2.11 -19.80
N LEU A 230 -0.40 1.63 -18.64
CA LEU A 230 0.57 2.39 -17.84
C LEU A 230 1.94 2.52 -18.53
N HIS A 231 2.33 1.56 -19.38
CA HIS A 231 3.58 1.65 -20.14
C HIS A 231 3.60 2.93 -21.02
N ASP A 232 2.48 3.26 -21.68
CA ASP A 232 2.35 4.48 -22.45
C ASP A 232 2.49 5.75 -21.59
N VAL A 233 1.89 5.74 -20.40
CA VAL A 233 1.99 6.87 -19.47
C VAL A 233 3.45 7.07 -19.04
N TYR A 234 4.15 6.01 -18.65
CA TYR A 234 5.56 6.09 -18.29
C TYR A 234 6.45 6.54 -19.46
N ASN A 235 6.18 6.06 -20.67
CA ASN A 235 6.91 6.47 -21.88
C ASN A 235 6.71 7.95 -22.22
N ARG A 236 5.56 8.53 -21.90
CA ARG A 236 5.33 9.98 -22.02
C ARG A 236 6.04 10.76 -20.93
N PHE A 237 5.96 10.27 -19.69
CA PHE A 237 6.64 10.88 -18.54
C PHE A 237 8.16 10.93 -18.72
N SER A 238 8.78 9.94 -19.39
CA SER A 238 10.22 9.95 -19.63
C SER A 238 10.70 10.99 -20.67
N ARG A 239 9.77 11.71 -21.31
CA ARG A 239 10.08 12.70 -22.37
C ARG A 239 9.88 14.15 -21.92
N ILE A 240 9.40 14.36 -20.70
CA ILE A 240 9.19 15.67 -20.07
C ILE A 240 10.26 15.94 -19.02
#